data_AF-A0A350ASD7-F1
#
_entry.id   AF-A0A350ASD7-F1
#
_cell.length_a   1.000
_cell.length_b   1.000
_cell.length_c   1.000
_cell.angle_alpha   90.00
_cell.angle_beta   90.00
_cell.angle_gamma   90.00
#
_symmetry.space_group_name_H-M   'P 1'
#
loop_
_entity.id
_entity.type
_entity.pdbx_description
1 polymer ?
#
loop_
_entity_poly.entity_id
_entity_poly.type
_entity_poly.pdbx_seq_one_letter_code
_entity_poly.pdbx_strand_id
1 'polypeptide(L)'
;QVNEEVDALVSFGISPMQFLVVPRVVALVLMMPLLCACADFVGILGGMVVAVAISDVSVVQYFNQVEAAVSLNDLLSGIFKSAVFGSIIAVAGCYRGLNCGRDATAVGQAATSAVVTSITWIVIADAIFAVSFHLLGI
;
A
#
# COMPACT_ATOMS: atom_id res chain seq x y z
N GLN A 1 12.59 26.90 3.27
CA GLN A 1 11.80 27.14 2.04
C GLN A 1 10.65 26.16 1.85
N VAL A 2 10.75 24.86 2.19
CA VAL A 2 9.64 23.91 1.94
C VAL A 2 8.36 24.19 2.76
N ASN A 3 8.49 24.61 4.02
CA ASN A 3 7.31 24.91 4.87
C ASN A 3 6.72 26.30 4.67
N GLU A 4 7.35 27.19 3.88
CA GLU A 4 6.83 28.55 3.67
C GLU A 4 5.59 28.55 2.77
N GLU A 5 5.44 27.57 1.88
CA GLU A 5 4.21 27.39 1.08
C GLU A 5 3.03 26.93 1.96
N VAL A 6 3.31 26.06 2.93
CA VAL A 6 2.30 25.57 3.88
C VAL A 6 1.90 26.70 4.85
N ASP A 7 2.86 27.48 5.33
CA ASP A 7 2.61 28.63 6.22
C ASP A 7 1.89 29.77 5.47
N ALA A 8 2.20 29.97 4.18
CA ALA A 8 1.46 30.88 3.32
C ALA A 8 -0.01 30.44 3.19
N LEU A 9 -0.28 29.16 2.94
CA LEU A 9 -1.66 28.62 2.90
C LEU A 9 -2.41 28.84 4.21
N VAL A 10 -1.75 28.66 5.36
CA VAL A 10 -2.33 28.93 6.68
C VAL A 10 -2.62 30.42 6.86
N SER A 11 -1.74 31.32 6.40
CA SER A 11 -1.97 32.77 6.46
C SER A 11 -3.12 33.24 5.55
N PHE A 12 -3.41 32.53 4.47
CA PHE A 12 -4.61 32.71 3.65
C PHE A 12 -5.89 32.12 4.26
N GLY A 13 -5.81 31.50 5.45
CA GLY A 13 -6.96 30.90 6.15
C GLY A 13 -7.41 29.56 5.57
N ILE A 14 -6.63 28.94 4.68
CA ILE A 14 -6.94 27.64 4.08
C ILE A 14 -6.32 26.55 4.97
N SER A 15 -7.10 25.54 5.34
CA SER A 15 -6.56 24.41 6.12
C SER A 15 -5.71 23.49 5.22
N PRO A 16 -4.38 23.40 5.43
CA PRO A 16 -3.50 22.60 4.57
C PRO A 16 -3.82 21.09 4.67
N MET A 17 -4.41 20.65 5.78
CA MET A 17 -4.86 19.26 5.94
C MET A 17 -5.94 18.90 4.92
N GLN A 18 -6.98 19.72 4.76
CA GLN A 18 -8.06 19.39 3.82
C GLN A 18 -7.65 19.59 2.36
N PHE A 19 -6.79 20.58 2.08
CA PHE A 19 -6.45 20.92 0.70
C PHE A 19 -5.30 20.07 0.14
N LEU A 20 -4.33 19.66 0.96
CA LEU A 20 -3.17 18.89 0.52
C LEU A 20 -3.30 17.39 0.82
N VAL A 21 -3.79 17.01 2.00
CA VAL A 21 -3.74 15.61 2.48
C VAL A 21 -4.91 14.80 1.93
N VAL A 22 -6.13 15.31 2.00
CA VAL A 22 -7.33 14.60 1.52
C VAL A 22 -7.21 14.14 0.06
N PRO A 23 -6.87 14.99 -0.92
CA PRO A 23 -6.75 14.52 -2.31
C PRO A 23 -5.63 13.51 -2.51
N ARG A 24 -4.52 13.62 -1.76
CA ARG A 24 -3.41 12.65 -1.81
C ARG A 24 -3.80 11.29 -1.24
N VAL A 25 -4.54 11.28 -0.13
CA VAL A 25 -5.04 10.05 0.49
C VAL A 25 -6.02 9.34 -0.45
N VAL A 26 -6.98 10.06 -1.03
CA VAL A 26 -7.94 9.47 -1.97
C VAL A 26 -7.21 8.90 -3.20
N ALA A 27 -6.24 9.62 -3.76
CA ALA A 27 -5.45 9.13 -4.87
C ALA A 27 -4.66 7.85 -4.53
N LEU A 28 -4.01 7.79 -3.36
CA LEU A 28 -3.25 6.61 -2.92
C LEU A 28 -4.15 5.40 -2.64
N VAL A 29 -5.31 5.62 -2.02
CA VAL A 29 -6.28 4.55 -1.73
C VAL A 29 -6.85 3.95 -3.01
N LEU A 30 -7.04 4.76 -4.06
CA LEU A 30 -7.49 4.28 -5.37
C LEU A 30 -6.38 3.59 -6.18
N MET A 31 -5.15 4.11 -6.11
CA MET A 31 -4.03 3.57 -6.87
C MET A 31 -3.46 2.27 -6.28
N MET A 32 -3.48 2.09 -4.96
CA MET A 32 -2.91 0.90 -4.32
C MET A 32 -3.58 -0.43 -4.74
N PRO A 33 -4.92 -0.53 -4.79
CA PRO A 33 -5.59 -1.73 -5.31
C PRO A 33 -5.22 -2.03 -6.77
N LEU A 34 -5.10 -1.00 -7.60
CA LEU A 34 -4.73 -1.16 -9.00
C LEU A 34 -3.28 -1.67 -9.14
N LEU A 35 -2.36 -1.12 -8.36
CA LEU A 35 -0.97 -1.57 -8.28
C LEU A 35 -0.87 -3.01 -7.78
N CYS A 36 -1.67 -3.40 -6.78
CA CYS A 36 -1.74 -4.77 -6.28
C CYS A 36 -2.19 -5.72 -7.39
N ALA A 37 -3.29 -5.42 -8.08
CA ALA A 37 -3.80 -6.26 -9.17
C ALA A 37 -2.77 -6.43 -10.31
N CYS A 38 -2.03 -5.37 -10.65
CA CYS A 38 -0.93 -5.47 -11.61
C CYS A 38 0.22 -6.34 -11.08
N ALA A 39 0.58 -6.21 -9.81
CA ALA A 39 1.63 -7.02 -9.18
C ALA A 39 1.25 -8.50 -9.12
N ASP A 40 -0.01 -8.81 -8.80
CA ASP A 40 -0.54 -10.18 -8.79
C ASP A 40 -0.51 -10.80 -10.19
N PHE A 41 -0.90 -10.04 -11.22
CA PHE A 41 -0.86 -10.51 -12.60
C PHE A 41 0.58 -10.81 -13.07
N VAL A 42 1.51 -9.89 -12.81
CA VAL A 42 2.94 -10.09 -13.11
C VAL A 42 3.52 -11.23 -12.28
N GLY A 43 3.07 -11.40 -11.04
CA GLY A 43 3.45 -12.50 -10.15
C GLY A 43 3.02 -13.87 -10.68
N ILE A 44 1.79 -14.01 -11.16
CA ILE A 44 1.27 -15.24 -11.77
C ILE A 44 2.04 -15.54 -13.06
N LEU A 45 2.28 -14.55 -13.92
CA LEU A 45 3.07 -14.75 -15.14
C LEU A 45 4.52 -15.14 -14.84
N GLY A 46 5.17 -14.48 -13.88
CA GLY A 46 6.51 -14.83 -13.43
C GLY A 46 6.58 -16.23 -12.84
N GLY A 47 5.60 -16.60 -12.02
CA GLY A 47 5.45 -17.94 -11.45
C GLY A 47 5.28 -19.01 -12.52
N MET A 48 4.52 -18.74 -13.58
CA MET A 48 4.36 -19.64 -14.71
C MET A 48 5.69 -19.89 -15.44
N VAL A 49 6.44 -18.83 -15.75
CA VAL A 49 7.74 -18.96 -16.44
C VAL A 49 8.70 -19.82 -15.63
N VAL A 50 8.76 -19.61 -14.31
CA VAL A 50 9.61 -20.40 -13.41
C VAL A 50 9.14 -21.85 -13.29
N ALA A 51 7.83 -22.08 -13.15
CA ALA A 51 7.26 -23.43 -13.04
C ALA A 51 7.52 -24.28 -14.29
N VAL A 52 7.42 -23.68 -15.48
CA VAL A 52 7.69 -24.36 -16.74
C VAL A 52 9.20 -24.56 -16.94
N ALA A 53 10.02 -23.55 -16.63
CA ALA A 53 11.46 -23.60 -16.91
C ALA A 53 12.25 -24.48 -15.93
N ILE A 54 11.82 -24.59 -14.67
CA ILE A 54 12.58 -25.29 -13.61
C ILE A 54 11.91 -26.59 -13.17
N SER A 55 10.57 -26.63 -13.10
CA SER A 55 9.84 -27.79 -12.56
C SER A 55 9.23 -28.69 -13.65
N ASP A 56 9.45 -28.41 -14.94
CA ASP A 56 8.92 -29.19 -16.08
C ASP A 56 7.39 -29.42 -16.01
N VAL A 57 6.68 -28.51 -15.34
CA VAL A 57 5.22 -28.59 -15.17
C VAL A 57 4.54 -28.08 -16.44
N SER A 58 3.57 -28.83 -16.95
CA SER A 58 2.78 -28.37 -18.10
C SER A 58 1.99 -27.11 -17.75
N VAL A 59 1.84 -26.19 -18.71
CA VAL A 59 1.08 -24.94 -18.54
C VAL A 59 -0.36 -25.22 -18.05
N VAL A 60 -0.97 -26.29 -18.54
CA VAL A 60 -2.32 -26.73 -18.13
C VAL A 60 -2.37 -27.11 -16.65
N GLN A 61 -1.34 -27.81 -16.16
CA GLN A 61 -1.27 -28.23 -14.77
C GLN A 61 -1.03 -27.05 -13.82
N TYR A 62 -0.24 -26.05 -14.25
CA TYR A 62 -0.08 -24.80 -13.50
C TYR A 62 -1.42 -24.06 -13.35
N PHE A 63 -2.17 -23.86 -14.43
CA PHE A 63 -3.47 -23.18 -14.36
C PHE A 63 -4.48 -23.91 -13.48
N ASN A 64 -4.54 -25.25 -13.56
CA ASN A 64 -5.40 -26.05 -12.68
C ASN A 64 -5.01 -25.91 -11.20
N GLN A 65 -3.72 -25.84 -10.87
CA GLN A 65 -3.27 -25.59 -9.50
C GLN A 65 -3.64 -24.17 -9.04
N VAL A 66 -3.46 -23.16 -9.89
CA VAL A 66 -3.78 -21.77 -9.55
C VAL A 66 -5.28 -21.60 -9.34
N GLU A 67 -6.13 -22.17 -10.19
CA GLU A 67 -7.59 -22.11 -10.03
C GLU A 67 -8.08 -22.87 -8.79
N ALA A 68 -7.43 -23.99 -8.44
CA ALA A 68 -7.75 -24.72 -7.22
C ALA A 68 -7.25 -24.05 -5.93
N ALA A 69 -6.16 -23.27 -6.01
CA ALA A 69 -5.56 -22.60 -4.86
C ALA A 69 -6.13 -21.21 -4.60
N VAL A 70 -6.57 -20.50 -5.65
CA VAL A 70 -7.06 -19.11 -5.54
C VAL A 70 -8.58 -19.10 -5.48
N SER A 71 -9.11 -18.75 -4.32
CA SER A 71 -10.54 -18.55 -4.13
C SER A 71 -10.95 -17.11 -4.44
N LEU A 72 -12.22 -16.91 -4.81
CA LEU A 72 -12.81 -15.57 -4.97
C LEU A 72 -12.68 -14.70 -3.70
N ASN A 73 -12.67 -15.35 -2.53
CA ASN A 73 -12.45 -14.68 -1.25
C ASN A 73 -11.02 -14.14 -1.10
N ASP A 74 -10.01 -14.81 -1.64
CA ASP A 74 -8.62 -14.34 -1.61
C ASP A 74 -8.46 -13.06 -2.43
N LEU A 75 -9.16 -13.00 -3.57
CA LEU A 75 -9.14 -11.82 -4.43
C LEU A 75 -9.86 -10.62 -3.77
N LEU A 76 -11.05 -10.82 -3.21
CA LEU A 76 -11.77 -9.75 -2.50
C LEU A 76 -11.01 -9.28 -1.25
N SER A 77 -10.48 -10.20 -0.46
CA SER A 77 -9.74 -9.88 0.76
C SER A 77 -8.42 -9.17 0.45
N GLY A 78 -7.74 -9.57 -0.63
CA GLY A 78 -6.54 -8.89 -1.15
C GLY A 78 -6.83 -7.45 -1.59
N ILE A 79 -7.85 -7.23 -2.42
CA ILE A 79 -8.25 -5.87 -2.86
C ILE A 79 -8.60 -4.98 -1.66
N PHE A 80 -9.37 -5.52 -0.71
CA PHE A 80 -9.75 -4.78 0.51
C PHE A 80 -8.53 -4.43 1.37
N LYS A 81 -7.62 -5.38 1.61
CA LYS A 81 -6.35 -5.14 2.32
C LYS A 81 -5.53 -4.06 1.64
N SER A 82 -5.39 -4.10 0.32
CA SER A 82 -4.60 -3.14 -0.46
C SER A 82 -5.13 -1.71 -0.33
N ALA A 83 -6.45 -1.53 -0.30
CA ALA A 83 -7.06 -0.21 -0.06
C ALA A 83 -6.75 0.30 1.36
N VAL A 84 -6.84 -0.57 2.37
CA VAL A 84 -6.53 -0.21 3.77
C VAL A 84 -5.05 0.14 3.92
N PHE A 85 -4.14 -0.65 3.36
CA PHE A 85 -2.70 -0.34 3.39
C PHE A 85 -2.38 0.97 2.69
N GLY A 86 -3.03 1.27 1.56
CA GLY A 86 -2.89 2.56 0.88
C GLY A 86 -3.29 3.74 1.75
N SER A 87 -4.36 3.60 2.55
CA SER A 87 -4.78 4.65 3.49
C SER A 87 -3.76 4.89 4.59
N ILE A 88 -3.19 3.82 5.16
CA ILE A 88 -2.18 3.89 6.22
C ILE A 88 -0.92 4.59 5.70
N ILE A 89 -0.44 4.20 4.52
CA ILE A 89 0.74 4.80 3.88
C ILE A 89 0.51 6.30 3.63
N ALA A 90 -0.66 6.66 3.10
CA ALA A 90 -0.97 8.04 2.79
C ALA A 90 -1.02 8.92 4.05
N VAL A 91 -1.68 8.45 5.11
CA VAL A 91 -1.80 9.18 6.37
C VAL A 91 -0.45 9.29 7.07
N ALA A 92 0.30 8.20 7.20
CA ALA A 92 1.61 8.21 7.85
C ALA A 92 2.61 9.09 7.08
N GLY A 93 2.60 9.02 5.75
CA GLY A 93 3.43 9.86 4.87
C GLY A 93 3.09 11.35 4.99
N CYS A 94 1.80 11.71 4.94
CA CYS A 94 1.37 13.10 5.07
C CYS A 94 1.63 13.64 6.47
N TYR A 95 1.39 12.86 7.52
CA TYR A 95 1.62 13.28 8.91
C TYR A 95 3.09 13.61 9.16
N ARG A 96 4.01 12.72 8.75
CA ARG A 96 5.44 12.94 8.88
C ARG A 96 5.97 14.05 7.96
N GLY A 97 5.36 14.20 6.78
CA GLY A 97 5.68 15.26 5.82
C GLY A 97 5.29 16.65 6.34
N LEU A 98 4.11 16.83 6.93
CA LEU A 98 3.71 18.11 7.52
C LEU A 98 4.53 18.47 8.77
N ASN A 99 4.94 17.48 9.56
CA ASN A 99 5.71 17.69 10.78
C ASN A 99 7.24 17.75 10.55
N CYS A 100 7.70 17.85 9.30
CA CYS A 100 9.13 17.90 9.00
C CYS A 100 9.74 19.28 9.32
N GLY A 101 11.02 19.27 9.70
CA GLY A 101 11.79 20.49 9.95
C GLY A 101 12.06 21.30 8.67
N ARG A 102 12.60 22.51 8.83
CA ARG A 102 12.83 23.46 7.72
C ARG A 102 14.10 23.15 6.90
N ASP A 103 14.93 22.22 7.38
CA ASP A 103 16.22 21.83 6.80
C ASP A 103 16.11 20.61 5.89
N ALA A 104 16.89 20.57 4.81
CA ALA A 104 16.91 19.45 3.87
C ALA A 104 17.24 18.10 4.55
N THR A 105 18.12 18.11 5.56
CA THR A 105 18.45 16.95 6.39
C THR A 105 17.25 16.47 7.22
N ALA A 106 16.44 17.39 7.73
CA ALA A 106 15.23 17.07 8.49
C ALA A 106 14.14 16.44 7.61
N VAL A 107 14.05 16.85 6.34
CA VAL A 107 13.13 16.24 5.35
C VAL A 107 13.51 14.78 5.07
N GLY A 108 14.81 14.49 4.89
CA GLY A 108 15.29 13.11 4.69
C GLY A 108 15.04 12.22 5.91
N GLN A 109 15.27 12.74 7.11
CA GLN A 109 14.95 12.02 8.36
C GLN A 109 13.44 11.79 8.52
N ALA A 110 12.61 12.80 8.21
CA ALA A 110 11.16 12.69 8.26
C ALA A 110 10.64 11.64 7.26
N ALA A 111 11.18 11.60 6.04
CA ALA A 111 10.84 10.59 5.03
C ALA A 111 11.21 9.17 5.49
N THR A 112 12.41 8.98 6.03
CA THR A 112 12.84 7.68 6.56
C THR A 112 11.94 7.22 7.71
N SER A 113 11.65 8.14 8.64
CA SER A 113 10.79 7.83 9.77
C SER A 113 9.33 7.61 9.35
N ALA A 114 8.88 8.23 8.26
CA ALA A 114 7.57 7.98 7.66
C ALA A 114 7.48 6.55 7.17
N VAL A 115 8.47 6.09 6.38
CA VAL A 115 8.51 4.73 5.86
C VAL A 115 8.51 3.69 6.99
N VAL A 116 9.34 3.87 8.02
CA VAL A 116 9.39 2.95 9.17
C VAL A 116 8.05 2.90 9.90
N THR A 117 7.40 4.05 10.10
CA THR A 117 6.09 4.12 10.76
C THR A 117 5.02 3.43 9.93
N SER A 118 4.98 3.71 8.63
CA SER A 118 4.05 3.08 7.69
C SER A 118 4.20 1.56 7.70
N ILE A 119 5.42 1.04 7.54
CA ILE A 119 5.69 -0.41 7.53
C ILE A 119 5.27 -1.05 8.86
N THR A 120 5.58 -0.41 10.00
CA THR A 120 5.20 -0.94 11.32
C THR A 120 3.67 -1.06 11.45
N TRP A 121 2.93 -0.03 11.04
CA TRP A 121 1.47 -0.07 11.06
C TRP A 121 0.89 -1.07 10.07
N ILE A 122 1.49 -1.22 8.88
CA ILE A 122 1.08 -2.21 7.90
C ILE A 122 1.23 -3.62 8.47
N VAL A 123 2.36 -3.94 9.10
CA VAL A 123 2.59 -5.27 9.69
C VAL A 123 1.58 -5.57 10.80
N ILE A 124 1.27 -4.60 11.66
CA ILE A 124 0.26 -4.76 12.71
C ILE A 124 -1.14 -4.97 12.08
N ALA A 125 -1.51 -4.16 11.11
CA ALA A 125 -2.79 -4.28 10.42
C ALA A 125 -2.91 -5.63 9.70
N ASP A 126 -1.86 -6.06 9.02
CA ASP A 126 -1.81 -7.35 8.33
C ASP A 126 -1.96 -8.53 9.29
N ALA A 127 -1.29 -8.49 10.45
CA ALA A 127 -1.45 -9.50 11.49
C ALA A 127 -2.90 -9.59 11.99
N ILE A 128 -3.57 -8.45 12.20
CA ILE A 128 -4.99 -8.42 12.59
C ILE A 128 -5.86 -9.04 11.50
N PHE A 129 -5.63 -8.68 10.24
CA PHE A 129 -6.38 -9.26 9.13
C PHE A 129 -6.12 -10.76 8.96
N ALA A 130 -4.88 -11.21 9.09
CA ALA A 130 -4.51 -12.62 8.99
C ALA A 130 -5.21 -13.47 10.06
N VAL A 131 -5.20 -12.99 11.32
CA VAL A 131 -5.94 -13.64 12.42
C VAL A 131 -7.45 -13.61 12.17
N SER A 132 -7.98 -12.51 11.63
CA SER A 132 -9.41 -12.38 11.33
C SER A 132 -9.86 -13.33 10.22
N PHE A 133 -9.10 -13.48 9.14
CA PHE A 133 -9.41 -14.42 8.06
C PHE A 133 -9.31 -15.87 8.51
N HIS A 134 -8.26 -16.20 9.28
CA HIS A 134 -8.13 -17.52 9.88
C HIS A 134 -9.31 -17.87 10.81
N LEU A 135 -9.80 -16.90 11.59
CA LEU A 135 -10.99 -17.08 12.44
C LEU A 135 -12.29 -17.23 11.64
N LEU A 136 -12.40 -16.57 10.49
CA LEU A 136 -13.56 -16.66 9.59
C LEU A 136 -13.56 -17.94 8.73
N GLY A 137 -12.50 -18.76 8.82
CA GLY A 137 -12.38 -20.01 8.06
C GLY A 137 -12.17 -19.80 6.57
N ILE A 138 -11.58 -18.65 6.21
CA ILE A 138 -11.19 -18.26 4.86
C ILE A 138 -9.68 -18.39 4.72
#